data_AF-A0A7X3VPI8-F1
#
_entry.id   AF-A0A7X3VPI8-F1
#
_cell.length_a   1.000
_cell.length_b   1.000
_cell.length_c   1.000
_cell.angle_alpha   90.00
_cell.angle_beta   90.00
_cell.angle_gamma   90.00
#
_symmetry.space_group_name_H-M   'P 1'
#
loop_
_entity.id
_entity.type
_entity.pdbx_description
1 polymer ?
#
loop_
_entity_poly.entity_id
_entity_poly.type
_entity_poly.pdbx_seq_one_letter_code
_entity_poly.pdbx_strand_id
1 'polypeptide(L)'
;VLLDSMTRLARAHNVMAPHSGKTLSGGLDAMAFVKPRQFCGAARKFEEGGSLTVIATVLVDTESRQDEYIYEEFKGTANMEIHMERALLDLRIYPPIDIEKSKTRREELLLAPDVLNKVWVLRKFTSQMDNAESLEMLIEQFGKNGTNAEFLERMVDNATYSNSTTSVKANARPKR
;
A
#
# COMPACT_ATOMS: atom_id res chain seq x y z
N VAL A 1 8.27 5.73 15.15
CA VAL A 1 9.63 5.52 14.60
C VAL A 1 9.55 5.52 13.09
N LEU A 2 10.41 6.30 12.42
CA LEU A 2 10.58 6.26 10.97
C LEU A 2 11.94 5.62 10.68
N LEU A 3 11.96 4.54 9.91
CA LEU A 3 13.17 3.76 9.62
C LEU A 3 13.45 3.72 8.11
N ASP A 4 14.61 4.23 7.70
CA ASP A 4 15.10 4.12 6.32
C ASP A 4 16.48 3.43 6.30
N SER A 5 16.58 2.11 6.04
CA SER A 5 15.54 1.17 5.60
C SER A 5 15.59 -0.15 6.36
N MET A 6 14.46 -0.87 6.39
CA MET A 6 14.39 -2.23 6.94
C MET A 6 15.30 -3.18 6.16
N THR A 7 15.44 -3.01 4.85
CA THR A 7 16.35 -3.80 4.01
C THR A 7 17.80 -3.67 4.46
N ARG A 8 18.27 -2.46 4.74
CA ARG A 8 19.63 -2.22 5.22
C ARG A 8 19.84 -2.80 6.62
N LEU A 9 18.84 -2.68 7.51
CA LEU A 9 18.89 -3.28 8.85
C LEU A 9 19.01 -4.81 8.78
N ALA A 10 18.19 -5.45 7.94
CA ALA A 10 18.24 -6.91 7.76
C ALA A 10 19.57 -7.39 7.15
N ARG A 11 20.10 -6.67 6.15
CA ARG A 11 21.42 -6.96 5.57
C ARG A 11 22.54 -6.86 6.62
N ALA A 12 22.54 -5.80 7.42
CA ALA A 12 23.53 -5.62 8.49
C ALA A 12 23.47 -6.78 9.51
N HIS A 13 22.26 -7.20 9.90
CA HIS A 13 22.07 -8.34 10.79
C HIS A 13 22.54 -9.67 10.19
N ASN A 14 22.34 -9.89 8.88
CA ASN A 14 22.82 -11.08 8.20
C ASN A 14 24.35 -11.20 8.25
N VAL A 15 25.07 -10.08 8.13
CA VAL A 15 26.55 -10.06 8.19
C VAL A 15 27.07 -10.26 9.61
N MET A 16 26.36 -9.74 10.62
CA MET A 16 26.80 -9.80 12.02
C MET A 16 26.38 -11.08 12.75
N ALA A 17 25.35 -11.78 12.28
CA ALA A 17 24.83 -12.96 12.97
C ALA A 17 25.80 -14.15 12.83
N PRO A 18 26.05 -14.93 13.91
CA PRO A 18 26.76 -16.19 13.80
C PRO A 18 26.05 -17.11 12.81
N HIS A 19 26.80 -17.76 11.93
CA HIS A 19 26.23 -18.69 10.95
C HIS A 19 25.54 -19.86 11.66
N SER A 20 24.26 -20.06 11.35
CA SER A 20 23.46 -21.15 11.90
C SER A 20 23.71 -22.49 11.19
N GLY A 21 24.48 -22.47 10.09
CA GLY A 21 24.69 -23.62 9.21
C GLY A 21 23.49 -23.93 8.31
N LYS A 22 22.40 -23.15 8.39
CA LYS A 22 21.21 -23.26 7.56
C LYS A 22 21.02 -21.99 6.73
N THR A 23 21.51 -22.05 5.50
CA THR A 23 21.34 -20.96 4.52
C THR A 23 20.02 -21.13 3.78
N LEU A 24 19.18 -20.10 3.82
CA LEU A 24 17.98 -19.99 3.00
C LEU A 24 18.39 -19.68 1.55
N SER A 25 17.47 -19.95 0.62
CA SER A 25 17.63 -19.50 -0.76
C SER A 25 17.86 -17.98 -0.78
N GLY A 26 18.79 -17.51 -1.61
CA GLY A 26 19.21 -16.10 -1.65
C GLY A 26 20.39 -15.72 -0.74
N GLY A 27 21.06 -16.70 -0.09
CA GLY A 27 22.30 -16.45 0.66
C GLY A 27 22.09 -15.84 2.05
N LEU A 28 20.86 -15.92 2.56
CA LEU A 28 20.47 -15.43 3.88
C LEU A 28 20.57 -16.53 4.92
N ASP A 29 21.11 -16.23 6.08
CA ASP A 29 21.06 -17.15 7.21
C ASP A 29 19.66 -17.15 7.83
N ALA A 30 19.16 -18.31 8.28
CA ALA A 30 17.88 -18.41 8.96
C ALA A 30 17.75 -17.49 10.20
N MET A 31 18.87 -17.17 10.85
CA MET A 31 18.92 -16.28 12.02
C MET A 31 18.98 -14.79 11.67
N ALA A 32 19.24 -14.45 10.40
CA ALA A 32 19.35 -13.05 9.95
C ALA A 32 18.08 -12.23 10.22
N PHE A 33 16.92 -12.89 10.20
CA PHE A 33 15.62 -12.26 10.35
C PHE A 33 15.13 -12.15 11.80
N VAL A 34 15.78 -12.79 12.78
CA VAL A 34 15.27 -12.83 14.15
C VAL A 34 15.14 -11.43 14.75
N LYS A 35 16.22 -10.66 14.78
CA LYS A 35 16.21 -9.30 15.33
C LYS A 35 15.38 -8.31 14.49
N PRO A 36 15.52 -8.29 13.15
CA PRO A 36 14.66 -7.43 12.32
C PRO A 36 13.16 -7.72 12.47
N ARG A 37 12.73 -8.99 12.58
CA ARG A 37 11.33 -9.34 12.89
C ARG A 37 10.90 -8.86 14.26
N GLN A 38 11.73 -9.04 15.29
CA GLN A 38 11.44 -8.54 16.63
C GLN A 38 11.29 -7.01 16.65
N PHE A 39 12.13 -6.30 15.90
CA PHE A 39 12.03 -4.84 15.76
C PHE A 39 10.70 -4.42 15.11
N CYS A 40 10.33 -5.06 13.99
CA CYS A 40 9.05 -4.78 13.32
C CYS A 40 7.86 -5.15 14.22
N GLY A 41 7.92 -6.32 14.86
CA GLY A 41 6.87 -6.84 15.77
C GLY A 41 6.75 -6.08 17.10
N ALA A 42 7.72 -5.24 17.45
CA ALA A 42 7.58 -4.33 18.58
C ALA A 42 6.50 -3.26 18.33
N ALA A 43 6.21 -2.94 17.06
CA ALA A 43 5.16 -2.00 16.69
C ALA A 43 3.77 -2.58 17.01
N ARG A 44 3.11 -2.03 18.02
CA ARG A 44 1.77 -2.45 18.44
C ARG A 44 1.05 -1.35 19.21
N LYS A 45 -0.28 -1.44 19.25
CA LYS A 45 -1.12 -0.74 20.22
C LYS A 45 -1.17 -1.58 21.51
N PHE A 46 -1.01 -0.95 22.67
CA PHE A 46 -1.11 -1.60 23.98
C PHE A 46 -2.52 -1.41 24.54
N GLU A 47 -3.05 -2.41 25.24
CA GLU A 47 -4.42 -2.36 25.79
C GLU A 47 -4.48 -1.44 27.01
N GLU A 48 -3.42 -1.43 27.81
CA GLU A 48 -3.25 -0.62 29.02
C GLU A 48 -2.97 0.86 28.72
N GLY A 49 -2.75 1.20 27.45
CA GLY A 49 -2.55 2.57 26.97
C GLY A 49 -1.26 2.77 26.18
N GLY A 50 -1.32 3.70 25.23
CA GLY A 50 -0.20 4.02 24.34
C GLY A 50 -0.09 3.12 23.11
N SER A 51 0.81 3.49 22.21
CA SER A 51 1.12 2.72 21.01
C SER A 51 2.54 2.99 20.53
N LEU A 52 3.13 1.99 19.87
CA LEU A 52 4.36 2.13 19.12
C LEU A 52 4.06 1.93 17.64
N THR A 53 4.16 3.01 16.85
CA THR A 53 4.05 2.94 15.39
C THR A 53 5.45 2.97 14.77
N VAL A 54 5.73 2.01 13.91
CA VAL A 54 6.96 1.93 13.11
C VAL A 54 6.55 2.00 11.64
N ILE A 55 7.10 2.96 10.91
CA ILE A 55 7.00 3.04 9.45
C ILE A 55 8.41 2.87 8.92
N ALA A 56 8.61 1.88 8.05
CA ALA A 56 9.92 1.56 7.50
C ALA A 56 9.86 1.45 5.98
N THR A 57 10.91 1.92 5.30
CA THR A 57 11.08 1.68 3.87
C THR A 57 11.65 0.28 3.65
N VAL A 58 11.22 -0.36 2.57
CA VAL A 58 11.75 -1.64 2.08
C VAL A 58 12.09 -1.45 0.62
N LEU A 59 13.30 -1.82 0.24
CA LEU A 59 13.73 -1.76 -1.16
C LEU A 59 13.20 -2.97 -1.91
N VAL A 60 12.67 -2.74 -3.11
CA VAL A 60 12.21 -3.72 -4.09
C VAL A 60 12.88 -3.45 -5.42
N ASP A 61 12.83 -4.41 -6.36
CA ASP A 61 13.40 -4.29 -7.71
C ASP A 61 14.89 -3.88 -7.72
N THR A 62 15.66 -4.40 -6.76
CA THR A 62 17.11 -4.14 -6.64
C THR A 62 17.98 -5.17 -7.36
N GLU A 63 17.37 -6.11 -8.09
CA GLU A 63 18.03 -7.27 -8.71
C GLU A 63 18.77 -8.19 -7.71
N SER A 64 18.54 -7.99 -6.41
CA SER A 64 19.12 -8.79 -5.34
C SER A 64 18.09 -9.78 -4.81
N ARG A 65 18.34 -11.09 -5.02
CA ARG A 65 17.53 -12.15 -4.40
C ARG A 65 17.43 -11.99 -2.90
N GLN A 66 18.49 -11.52 -2.23
CA GLN A 66 18.47 -11.25 -0.80
C GLN A 66 17.37 -10.24 -0.43
N ASP A 67 17.23 -9.17 -1.21
CA ASP A 67 16.22 -8.12 -0.93
C ASP A 67 14.81 -8.61 -1.23
N GLU A 68 14.62 -9.43 -2.27
CA GLU A 68 13.34 -10.09 -2.56
C GLU A 68 12.87 -10.93 -1.37
N TYR A 69 13.76 -11.75 -0.81
CA TYR A 69 13.46 -12.53 0.40
C TYR A 69 13.18 -11.65 1.62
N ILE A 70 13.95 -10.58 1.81
CA ILE A 70 13.71 -9.62 2.89
C ILE A 70 12.31 -8.99 2.74
N TYR A 71 11.95 -8.56 1.53
CA TYR A 71 10.66 -7.96 1.25
C TYR A 71 9.50 -8.91 1.54
N GLU A 72 9.56 -10.16 1.06
CA GLU A 72 8.50 -11.14 1.31
C GLU A 72 8.34 -11.49 2.80
N GLU A 73 9.45 -11.57 3.55
CA GLU A 73 9.41 -11.81 5.01
C GLU A 73 8.69 -10.66 5.75
N PHE A 74 8.98 -9.42 5.39
CA PHE A 74 8.37 -8.26 6.05
C PHE A 74 6.96 -7.96 5.58
N LYS A 75 6.60 -8.29 4.35
CA LYS A 75 5.22 -8.24 3.85
C LYS A 75 4.30 -9.14 4.68
N GLY A 76 4.78 -10.30 5.13
CA GLY A 76 4.05 -11.16 6.07
C GLY A 76 3.85 -10.51 7.44
N THR A 77 4.89 -9.83 7.94
CA THR A 77 4.98 -9.26 9.30
C THR A 77 4.22 -7.93 9.45
N ALA A 78 4.29 -7.05 8.44
CA ALA A 78 3.67 -5.75 8.46
C ALA A 78 2.14 -5.83 8.28
N ASN A 79 1.42 -4.84 8.78
CA ASN A 79 -0.03 -4.70 8.64
C ASN A 79 -0.45 -3.57 7.71
N MET A 80 0.48 -2.73 7.26
CA MET A 80 0.28 -1.62 6.32
C MET A 80 1.38 -1.68 5.25
N GLU A 81 0.99 -1.51 3.99
CA GLU A 81 1.89 -1.44 2.85
C GLU A 81 1.51 -0.26 1.97
N ILE A 82 2.51 0.55 1.59
CA ILE A 82 2.39 1.61 0.60
C ILE A 82 3.42 1.33 -0.48
N HIS A 83 2.95 0.99 -1.67
CA HIS A 83 3.78 0.64 -2.81
C HIS A 83 4.06 1.90 -3.63
N MET A 84 5.33 2.13 -3.93
CA MET A 84 5.75 3.22 -4.81
C MET A 84 6.23 2.65 -6.14
N GLU A 85 5.76 3.21 -7.24
CA GLU A 85 6.03 2.69 -8.58
C GLU A 85 6.95 3.61 -9.39
N ARG A 86 8.02 3.05 -9.96
CA ARG A 86 9.01 3.81 -10.75
C ARG A 86 8.41 4.39 -12.03
N ALA A 87 7.49 3.69 -12.69
CA ALA A 87 6.85 4.19 -13.90
C ALA A 87 6.11 5.53 -13.69
N LEU A 88 5.44 5.69 -12.55
CA LEU A 88 4.80 6.95 -12.17
C LEU A 88 5.80 8.08 -11.95
N LEU A 89 6.95 7.75 -11.34
CA LEU A 89 8.04 8.69 -11.12
C LEU A 89 8.64 9.18 -12.45
N ASP A 90 8.84 8.27 -13.41
CA ASP A 90 9.38 8.58 -14.74
C ASP A 90 8.43 9.53 -15.52
N LEU A 91 7.12 9.38 -15.31
CA LEU A 91 6.09 10.28 -15.83
C LEU A 91 5.95 11.60 -15.03
N ARG A 92 6.72 11.77 -13.96
CA ARG A 92 6.68 12.93 -13.03
C ARG A 92 5.34 13.10 -12.31
N ILE A 93 4.64 12.01 -12.07
CA ILE A 93 3.41 11.99 -11.28
C ILE A 93 3.78 11.80 -9.80
N TYR A 94 3.35 12.73 -8.95
CA TYR A 94 3.64 12.72 -7.51
C TYR A 94 2.38 12.88 -6.65
N PRO A 95 2.23 12.10 -5.56
CA PRO A 95 3.15 11.06 -5.08
C PRO A 95 3.04 9.75 -5.91
N PRO A 96 4.14 9.03 -6.21
CA PRO A 96 4.13 7.89 -7.14
C PRO A 96 3.62 6.60 -6.48
N ILE A 97 2.40 6.62 -5.97
CA ILE A 97 1.79 5.54 -5.19
C ILE A 97 0.97 4.63 -6.10
N ASP A 98 1.17 3.32 -5.97
CA ASP A 98 0.29 2.30 -6.53
C ASP A 98 -0.90 2.07 -5.58
N ILE A 99 -2.07 2.56 -5.97
CA ILE A 99 -3.29 2.56 -5.14
C ILE A 99 -3.86 1.15 -4.99
N GLU A 100 -3.69 0.31 -6.02
CA GLU A 100 -4.23 -1.04 -6.05
C GLU A 100 -3.44 -1.95 -5.10
N LYS A 101 -2.11 -1.90 -5.17
CA LYS A 101 -1.21 -2.70 -4.31
C LYS A 101 -1.16 -2.20 -2.87
N SER A 102 -1.30 -0.88 -2.65
CA SER A 102 -1.28 -0.29 -1.31
C SER A 102 -2.52 -0.64 -0.50
N LYS A 103 -2.33 -1.03 0.77
CA LYS A 103 -3.41 -1.52 1.64
C LYS A 103 -3.02 -1.51 3.12
N THR A 104 -4.04 -1.49 3.97
CA THR A 104 -3.90 -1.70 5.42
C THR A 104 -4.82 -2.84 5.85
N ARG A 105 -4.29 -3.81 6.60
CA ARG A 105 -5.09 -4.88 7.21
C ARG A 105 -5.98 -4.29 8.30
N ARG A 106 -7.22 -4.76 8.37
CA ARG A 106 -8.21 -4.31 9.36
C ARG A 106 -8.51 -2.81 9.32
N GLU A 107 -8.60 -2.25 8.11
CA GLU A 107 -8.92 -0.82 7.92
C GLU A 107 -10.29 -0.42 8.48
N GLU A 108 -11.20 -1.38 8.71
CA GLU A 108 -12.49 -1.17 9.38
C GLU A 108 -12.37 -0.72 10.84
N LEU A 109 -11.20 -0.92 11.46
CA LEU A 109 -10.90 -0.40 12.79
C LEU A 109 -10.36 1.04 12.78
N LEU A 110 -9.97 1.54 11.60
CA LEU A 110 -9.30 2.83 11.43
C LEU A 110 -10.22 3.89 10.84
N LEU A 111 -11.18 3.48 10.01
CA LEU A 111 -12.11 4.35 9.31
C LEU A 111 -13.53 4.18 9.86
N ALA A 112 -14.27 5.28 9.93
CA ALA A 112 -15.70 5.22 10.22
C ALA A 112 -16.43 4.42 9.11
N PRO A 113 -17.52 3.69 9.42
CA PRO A 113 -18.18 2.81 8.45
C PRO A 113 -18.65 3.51 7.18
N ASP A 114 -19.10 4.76 7.29
CA ASP A 114 -19.51 5.59 6.15
C ASP A 114 -18.31 5.94 5.26
N VAL A 115 -17.20 6.36 5.85
CA VAL A 115 -15.94 6.68 5.13
C VAL A 115 -15.40 5.44 4.45
N LEU A 116 -15.39 4.29 5.14
CA LEU A 116 -14.91 3.02 4.60
C LEU A 116 -15.66 2.62 3.33
N ASN A 117 -16.99 2.72 3.34
CA ASN A 117 -17.82 2.44 2.17
C ASN A 117 -17.47 3.35 0.98
N LYS A 118 -17.27 4.66 1.23
CA LYS A 118 -16.87 5.61 0.19
C LYS A 118 -15.49 5.26 -0.39
N VAL A 119 -14.53 4.93 0.47
CA VAL A 119 -13.18 4.49 0.06
C VAL A 119 -13.25 3.21 -0.78
N TRP A 120 -14.10 2.25 -0.44
CA TRP A 120 -14.27 1.03 -1.24
C TRP A 120 -14.86 1.28 -2.62
N VAL A 121 -15.84 2.18 -2.73
CA VAL A 121 -16.38 2.62 -4.04
C VAL A 121 -15.28 3.27 -4.86
N LEU A 122 -14.48 4.14 -4.24
CA LEU A 122 -13.33 4.78 -4.89
C LEU A 122 -12.32 3.73 -5.39
N ARG A 123 -11.94 2.75 -4.56
CA ARG A 123 -10.99 1.69 -4.95
C ARG A 123 -11.52 0.83 -6.11
N LYS A 124 -12.82 0.51 -6.11
CA LYS A 124 -13.45 -0.21 -7.23
C LYS A 124 -13.43 0.61 -8.52
N PHE A 125 -13.65 1.92 -8.41
CA PHE A 125 -13.61 2.81 -9.55
C PHE A 125 -12.19 2.94 -10.12
N THR A 126 -11.19 3.17 -9.27
CA THR A 126 -9.78 3.26 -9.70
C THR A 126 -9.26 1.94 -10.25
N SER A 127 -9.74 0.78 -9.78
CA SER A 127 -9.33 -0.53 -10.34
C SER A 127 -9.79 -0.78 -11.78
N GLN A 128 -10.65 0.09 -12.34
CA GLN A 128 -11.08 0.02 -13.74
C GLN A 128 -10.20 0.84 -14.69
N MET A 129 -9.26 1.62 -14.14
CA MET A 129 -8.36 2.52 -14.86
C MET A 129 -6.92 2.02 -14.74
N ASP A 130 -6.04 2.52 -15.60
CA ASP A 130 -4.61 2.34 -15.39
C ASP A 130 -4.14 3.11 -14.14
N ASN A 131 -3.04 2.68 -13.52
CA ASN A 131 -2.54 3.30 -12.29
C ASN A 131 -2.16 4.77 -12.51
N ALA A 132 -1.54 5.11 -13.66
CA ALA A 132 -1.19 6.49 -13.97
C ALA A 132 -2.44 7.37 -14.14
N GLU A 133 -3.42 6.90 -14.91
CA GLU A 133 -4.69 7.60 -15.15
C GLU A 133 -5.46 7.79 -13.83
N SER A 134 -5.54 6.74 -13.01
CA SER A 134 -6.19 6.78 -11.70
C SER A 134 -5.58 7.86 -10.80
N LEU A 135 -4.25 7.91 -10.74
CA LEU A 135 -3.54 8.80 -9.86
C LEU A 135 -3.61 10.26 -10.33
N GLU A 136 -3.48 10.50 -11.64
CA GLU A 136 -3.66 11.84 -12.22
C GLU A 136 -5.07 12.38 -11.95
N MET A 137 -6.09 11.55 -12.18
CA MET A 137 -7.47 11.91 -11.86
C MET A 137 -7.63 12.24 -10.38
N LEU A 138 -7.08 11.42 -9.47
CA LEU A 138 -7.15 11.68 -8.04
C LEU A 138 -6.46 12.99 -7.67
N ILE A 139 -5.27 13.27 -8.22
CA ILE A 139 -4.54 14.53 -7.99
C ILE A 139 -5.38 15.73 -8.44
N GLU A 140 -6.00 15.64 -9.62
CA GLU A 140 -6.89 16.70 -10.13
C GLU A 140 -8.09 16.92 -9.20
N GLN A 141 -8.71 15.84 -8.73
CA GLN A 141 -9.85 15.92 -7.81
C GLN A 141 -9.44 16.45 -6.44
N PHE A 142 -8.29 16.06 -5.90
CA PHE A 142 -7.75 16.64 -4.66
C PHE A 142 -7.49 18.13 -4.82
N GLY A 143 -6.99 18.59 -5.97
CA GLY A 143 -6.80 20.02 -6.25
C GLY A 143 -8.10 20.84 -6.29
N LYS A 144 -9.25 20.19 -6.55
CA LYS A 144 -10.58 20.82 -6.62
C LYS A 144 -11.34 20.83 -5.29
N ASN A 145 -10.85 20.13 -4.27
CA ASN A 145 -11.53 19.93 -2.99
C ASN A 145 -10.65 20.40 -1.84
N GLY A 146 -11.24 21.09 -0.85
CA GLY A 146 -10.48 21.63 0.28
C GLY A 146 -10.14 20.58 1.33
N THR A 147 -10.96 19.52 1.41
CA THR A 147 -10.80 18.44 2.40
C THR A 147 -11.09 17.06 1.81
N ASN A 148 -10.56 16.01 2.46
CA ASN A 148 -10.85 14.62 2.09
C ASN A 148 -12.34 14.27 2.24
N ALA A 149 -13.05 14.90 3.18
CA ALA A 149 -14.48 14.68 3.38
C ALA A 149 -15.29 15.17 2.17
N GLU A 150 -15.05 16.41 1.73
CA GLU A 150 -15.67 16.99 0.54
C GLU A 150 -15.35 16.19 -0.72
N PHE A 151 -14.09 15.77 -0.87
CA PHE A 151 -13.65 14.92 -1.98
C PHE A 151 -14.42 13.60 -2.03
N LEU A 152 -14.50 12.88 -0.91
CA LEU A 152 -15.18 11.58 -0.85
C LEU A 152 -16.70 11.70 -1.09
N GLU A 153 -17.32 12.80 -0.67
CA GLU A 153 -18.73 13.08 -0.98
C GLU A 153 -18.94 13.26 -2.48
N ARG A 154 -18.18 14.15 -3.12
CA ARG A 154 -18.33 14.44 -4.55
C ARG A 154 -18.01 13.24 -5.45
N MET A 155 -17.02 12.43 -5.08
CA MET A 155 -16.64 11.26 -5.89
C MET A 155 -17.68 10.16 -5.87
N VAL A 156 -18.32 9.92 -4.72
CA VAL A 156 -19.39 8.92 -4.63
C VAL A 156 -20.62 9.37 -5.40
N ASP A 157 -20.97 10.65 -5.34
CA ASP A 157 -22.06 11.18 -6.16
C ASP A 157 -21.77 10.95 -7.65
N ASN A 158 -20.59 11.33 -8.13
CA ASN A 158 -20.18 11.18 -9.53
C ASN A 158 -20.09 9.71 -10.00
N ALA A 159 -19.57 8.80 -9.17
CA ALA A 159 -19.49 7.38 -9.48
C ALA A 159 -20.87 6.71 -9.52
N THR A 160 -21.83 7.21 -8.73
CA THR A 160 -23.22 6.75 -8.77
C THR A 160 -23.92 7.22 -10.04
N TYR A 161 -23.63 8.44 -10.50
CA TYR A 161 -24.13 8.97 -11.78
C TYR A 161 -23.56 8.21 -13.00
N SER A 162 -22.26 7.91 -13.03
CA SER A 162 -21.64 7.22 -14.18
C SER A 162 -22.18 5.79 -14.37
N ASN A 163 -22.38 5.04 -13.28
CA ASN A 163 -22.96 3.70 -13.32
C ASN A 163 -24.42 3.67 -13.79
N SER A 164 -25.21 4.69 -13.43
CA SER A 164 -26.59 4.82 -13.93
C SER A 164 -26.62 5.06 -15.45
N THR A 165 -25.67 5.83 -15.99
CA THR A 165 -25.58 6.18 -17.41
C THR A 165 -25.11 5.00 -18.27
N THR A 166 -24.22 4.15 -17.75
CA THR A 166 -23.75 2.93 -18.43
C THR A 166 -24.86 1.88 -18.53
N SER A 167 -25.72 1.78 -17.51
CA SER A 167 -26.89 0.88 -17.53
C SER A 167 -27.96 1.27 -18.56
N VAL A 168 -28.10 2.57 -18.85
CA VAL A 168 -29.07 3.09 -19.83
C VAL A 168 -28.60 2.84 -21.27
N LYS A 169 -27.29 2.90 -21.56
CA LYS A 169 -26.76 2.64 -22.91
C LYS A 169 -26.79 1.16 -23.31
N ALA A 170 -26.83 0.22 -22.36
CA ALA A 170 -26.90 -1.22 -22.65
C ALA A 170 -28.29 -1.69 -23.14
N ASN A 171 -29.36 -0.91 -22.90
CA ASN A 171 -30.74 -1.29 -23.27
C ASN A 171 -31.26 -0.64 -24.57
N ALA A 172 -30.46 0.17 -25.26
CA ALA A 172 -30.83 0.77 -26.54
C ALA A 172 -30.45 -0.13 -27.73
N ARG A 173 -31.09 -1.30 -27.87
CA ARG A 173 -31.12 -2.01 -29.16
C ARG A 173 -32.16 -1.31 -30.07
N PRO A 174 -31.81 -0.93 -31.31
CA PRO A 174 -32.80 -0.39 -32.24
C PRO A 174 -33.74 -1.54 -32.64
N LYS A 175 -35.03 -1.39 -32.30
CA LYS A 175 -36.08 -2.25 -32.86
C LYS A 175 -36.10 -2.02 -34.37
N ARG A 176 -35.80 -3.06 -35.14
CA ARG A 176 -36.19 -3.17 -36.55
C ARG A 176 -37.66 -3.55 -36.64
#